data_AF-A0A6T9E7S1-F1
#
_entry.id   AF-A0A6T9E7S1-F1
#
_cell.length_a   1.000
_cell.length_b   1.000
_cell.length_c   1.000
_cell.angle_alpha   90.00
_cell.angle_beta   90.00
_cell.angle_gamma   90.00
#
_symmetry.space_group_name_H-M   'P 1'
#
loop_
_entity.id
_entity.type
_entity.pdbx_description
1 polymer ?
#
loop_
_entity_poly.entity_id
_entity_poly.type
_entity_poly.pdbx_seq_one_letter_code
_entity_poly.pdbx_strand_id
1 'polypeptide(L)'
;GCWPLLWSISPHLPYMAPKMLQWYYNEALKTGNDFFVLPPSGHTYSYPSEQSEPDLSNYVKLTEEDAKVIGTTGTVAWEWYDSWQTAMTNYFPKYSANNVVTAGYAVNVPYLMDTFVSWKYNNFNVFGGKFVLFRPHEWRGTTGSSVPGIHDTMLSVADMASQINNYPKGTVTHIYLTSDGGGKLQDLYDLVAAFDSHVEVVSHNVLTSMALAVDNYGYKGSDLQLGGRLEAGEHLRSASGDITFDMQSDGNLVLYNYGDIKWQTYTEGKTGAYVVFQTDYNFVLYDASGSPLWSSGIHSGAAKVSLQDDGNLVVYSSAGKALWATGTTLDAIVV
;
A
#
# COMPACT_ATOMS: atom_id res chain seq x y z
N GLY A 1 -1.63 -27.42 8.90
CA GLY A 1 -0.95 -27.85 7.66
C GLY A 1 0.34 -27.06 7.51
N CYS A 2 1.24 -27.45 6.60
CA CYS A 2 2.36 -26.60 6.22
C CYS A 2 1.78 -25.42 5.44
N TRP A 3 1.95 -24.20 5.94
CA TRP A 3 1.43 -22.96 5.37
C TRP A 3 2.59 -22.11 4.84
N PRO A 4 2.35 -21.17 3.90
CA PRO A 4 3.42 -20.41 3.26
C PRO A 4 4.24 -19.57 4.24
N LEU A 5 5.56 -19.76 4.26
CA LEU A 5 6.51 -18.99 5.06
C LEU A 5 7.40 -18.12 4.17
N LEU A 6 7.65 -16.89 4.61
CA LEU A 6 8.47 -15.92 3.89
C LEU A 6 9.75 -15.61 4.66
N TRP A 7 10.88 -15.71 3.97
CA TRP A 7 12.21 -15.50 4.54
C TRP A 7 12.93 -14.39 3.80
N SER A 8 13.62 -13.50 4.52
CA SER A 8 14.55 -12.56 3.89
C SER A 8 15.87 -13.27 3.57
N ILE A 9 16.44 -12.99 2.40
CA ILE A 9 17.71 -13.58 1.96
C ILE A 9 18.61 -12.51 1.34
N SER A 10 19.89 -12.50 1.69
CA SER A 10 20.81 -11.49 1.14
C SER A 10 20.98 -11.65 -0.37
N PRO A 11 20.85 -10.56 -1.16
CA PRO A 11 21.03 -10.61 -2.61
C PRO A 11 22.48 -10.88 -3.03
N HIS A 12 23.42 -10.80 -2.10
CA HIS A 12 24.84 -11.02 -2.36
C HIS A 12 25.28 -12.48 -2.21
N LEU A 13 24.41 -13.37 -1.71
CA LEU A 13 24.72 -14.80 -1.61
C LEU A 13 25.10 -15.48 -2.93
N PRO A 14 24.53 -15.17 -4.11
CA PRO A 14 24.97 -15.73 -5.39
C PRO A 14 26.47 -15.53 -5.63
N TYR A 15 27.04 -14.44 -5.12
CA TYR A 15 28.44 -14.07 -5.34
C TYR A 15 29.34 -14.50 -4.18
N MET A 16 28.85 -14.35 -2.94
CA MET A 16 29.65 -14.57 -1.73
C MET A 16 29.58 -16.01 -1.22
N ALA A 17 28.42 -16.67 -1.37
CA ALA A 17 28.17 -18.00 -0.85
C ALA A 17 27.15 -18.79 -1.70
N PRO A 18 27.43 -19.04 -3.00
CA PRO A 18 26.47 -19.65 -3.92
C PRO A 18 25.99 -21.04 -3.47
N LYS A 19 26.84 -21.82 -2.80
CA LYS A 19 26.45 -23.13 -2.24
C LYS A 19 25.44 -23.01 -1.11
N MET A 20 25.50 -21.93 -0.33
CA MET A 20 24.53 -21.67 0.74
C MET A 20 23.18 -21.25 0.14
N LEU A 21 23.20 -20.38 -0.88
CA LEU A 21 22.00 -20.05 -1.64
C LEU A 21 21.34 -21.31 -2.21
N GLN A 22 22.12 -22.14 -2.90
CA GLN A 22 21.63 -23.40 -3.46
C GLN A 22 21.02 -24.31 -2.39
N TRP A 23 21.64 -24.39 -1.21
CA TRP A 23 21.11 -25.16 -0.10
C TRP A 23 19.73 -24.63 0.35
N TYR A 24 19.59 -23.31 0.56
CA TYR A 24 18.30 -22.70 0.95
C TYR A 24 17.17 -23.02 -0.05
N TYR A 25 17.43 -22.87 -1.35
CA TYR A 25 16.43 -23.21 -2.38
C TYR A 25 16.14 -24.71 -2.43
N ASN A 26 17.14 -25.57 -2.23
CA ASN A 26 16.93 -27.01 -2.17
C ASN A 26 16.07 -27.41 -0.95
N GLU A 27 16.21 -26.75 0.20
CA GLU A 27 15.34 -26.98 1.35
C GLU A 27 13.93 -26.45 1.10
N ALA A 28 13.78 -25.25 0.54
CA ALA A 28 12.48 -24.68 0.19
C ALA A 28 11.70 -25.55 -0.82
N LEU A 29 12.40 -26.18 -1.77
CA LEU A 29 11.80 -27.15 -2.70
C LEU A 29 11.25 -28.41 -2.01
N LYS A 30 11.77 -28.80 -0.85
CA LYS A 30 11.24 -29.96 -0.11
C LYS A 30 9.90 -29.65 0.56
N THR A 31 9.70 -28.42 1.01
CA THR A 31 8.47 -27.99 1.69
C THR A 31 7.42 -27.52 0.70
N GLY A 32 7.84 -26.94 -0.43
CA GLY A 32 6.97 -26.31 -1.43
C GLY A 32 6.22 -25.08 -0.92
N ASN A 33 6.54 -24.61 0.30
CA ASN A 33 5.82 -23.54 1.00
C ASN A 33 6.75 -22.46 1.56
N ASP A 34 8.07 -22.60 1.43
CA ASP A 34 9.03 -21.56 1.81
C ASP A 34 9.37 -20.67 0.61
N PHE A 35 9.30 -19.36 0.83
CA PHE A 35 9.54 -18.33 -0.17
C PHE A 35 10.62 -17.36 0.34
N PHE A 36 11.32 -16.73 -0.61
CA PHE A 36 12.37 -15.76 -0.29
C PHE A 36 12.03 -14.38 -0.81
N VAL A 37 12.41 -13.34 -0.07
CA VAL A 37 12.35 -11.92 -0.44
C VAL A 37 13.67 -11.23 -0.15
N LEU A 38 13.87 -10.09 -0.80
CA LEU A 38 15.04 -9.26 -0.51
C LEU A 38 14.99 -8.73 0.93
N PRO A 39 16.16 -8.58 1.57
CA PRO A 39 16.27 -8.19 2.97
C PRO A 39 16.00 -6.69 3.11
N PRO A 40 15.94 -6.15 4.34
CA PRO A 40 15.92 -4.71 4.54
C PRO A 40 17.15 -4.05 3.90
N SER A 41 17.06 -3.09 2.98
CA SER A 41 15.84 -2.62 2.27
C SER A 41 15.91 -2.83 0.76
N GLY A 42 16.41 -3.99 0.33
CA GLY A 42 16.59 -4.37 -1.07
C GLY A 42 18.03 -4.77 -1.34
N HIS A 43 18.69 -3.99 -2.20
CA HIS A 43 20.08 -4.23 -2.61
C HIS A 43 21.07 -4.31 -1.43
N THR A 44 20.94 -3.40 -0.46
CA THR A 44 21.79 -3.35 0.73
C THR A 44 20.98 -2.99 1.97
N TYR A 45 21.59 -3.21 3.13
CA TYR A 45 21.07 -2.74 4.40
C TYR A 45 21.19 -1.22 4.50
N SER A 46 20.09 -0.52 4.27
CA SER A 46 20.03 0.94 4.15
C SER A 46 18.63 1.49 4.43
N TYR A 47 18.54 2.81 4.55
CA TYR A 47 17.29 3.58 4.54
C TYR A 47 17.22 4.34 3.21
N PRO A 48 16.58 3.77 2.16
CA PRO A 48 16.69 4.28 0.81
C PRO A 48 16.24 5.73 0.66
N SER A 49 15.22 6.17 1.38
CA SER A 49 14.71 7.53 1.30
C SER A 49 15.68 8.63 1.75
N GLU A 50 16.77 8.28 2.45
CA GLU A 50 17.87 9.18 2.84
C GLU A 50 18.89 9.44 1.71
N GLN A 51 18.77 8.71 0.59
CA GLN A 51 19.70 8.84 -0.53
C GLN A 51 19.35 10.03 -1.43
N SER A 52 20.35 10.54 -2.16
CA SER A 52 20.10 11.52 -3.22
C SER A 52 19.28 10.90 -4.35
N GLU A 53 18.54 11.69 -5.14
CA GLU A 53 17.69 11.18 -6.23
C GLU A 53 18.44 10.27 -7.23
N PRO A 54 19.64 10.64 -7.73
CA PRO A 54 20.42 9.77 -8.61
C PRO A 54 20.80 8.44 -7.95
N ASP A 55 21.18 8.48 -6.67
CA ASP A 55 21.57 7.28 -5.92
C ASP A 55 20.36 6.39 -5.64
N LEU A 56 19.23 6.97 -5.25
CA LEU A 56 17.96 6.28 -5.00
C LEU A 56 17.44 5.59 -6.27
N SER A 57 17.51 6.28 -7.41
CA SER A 57 17.13 5.70 -8.71
C SER A 57 18.04 4.53 -9.10
N ASN A 58 19.35 4.65 -8.84
CA ASN A 58 20.28 3.54 -9.05
C ASN A 58 20.04 2.40 -8.05
N TYR A 59 19.69 2.70 -6.79
CA TYR A 59 19.37 1.72 -5.76
C TYR A 59 18.15 0.87 -6.14
N VAL A 60 17.06 1.50 -6.61
CA VAL A 60 15.87 0.79 -7.11
C VAL A 60 16.25 -0.15 -8.25
N LYS A 61 17.03 0.34 -9.22
CA LYS A 61 17.51 -0.48 -10.33
C LYS A 61 18.30 -1.71 -9.86
N LEU A 62 19.26 -1.52 -8.95
CA LEU A 62 20.07 -2.61 -8.40
C LEU A 62 19.22 -3.60 -7.61
N THR A 63 18.24 -3.10 -6.86
CA THR A 63 17.28 -3.95 -6.13
C THR A 63 16.45 -4.82 -7.08
N GLU A 64 16.01 -4.28 -8.21
CA GLU A 64 15.31 -5.07 -9.24
C GLU A 64 16.23 -6.06 -9.97
N GLU A 65 17.51 -5.73 -10.18
CA GLU A 65 18.49 -6.67 -10.72
C GLU A 65 18.70 -7.85 -9.76
N ASP A 66 18.85 -7.56 -8.46
CA ASP A 66 18.97 -8.57 -7.41
C ASP A 66 17.70 -9.44 -7.30
N ALA A 67 16.52 -8.83 -7.37
CA ALA A 67 15.24 -9.53 -7.34
C ALA A 67 15.15 -10.57 -8.47
N LYS A 68 15.64 -10.23 -9.67
CA LYS A 68 15.69 -11.17 -10.81
C LYS A 68 16.66 -12.33 -10.56
N VAL A 69 17.81 -12.07 -9.95
CA VAL A 69 18.82 -13.12 -9.65
C VAL A 69 18.32 -14.06 -8.56
N ILE A 70 17.69 -13.51 -7.52
CA ILE A 70 17.09 -14.29 -6.42
C ILE A 70 15.77 -14.96 -6.88
N GLY A 71 15.09 -14.43 -7.89
CA GLY A 71 13.80 -14.96 -8.35
C GLY A 71 12.67 -14.62 -7.38
N THR A 72 12.65 -13.39 -6.89
CA THR A 72 11.59 -12.86 -6.01
C THR A 72 11.00 -11.56 -6.56
N THR A 73 9.84 -11.18 -6.05
CA THR A 73 9.12 -9.94 -6.38
C THR A 73 8.92 -9.04 -5.16
N GLY A 74 9.45 -9.44 -4.00
CA GLY A 74 9.24 -8.73 -2.75
C GLY A 74 10.54 -8.26 -2.10
N THR A 75 10.46 -7.18 -1.36
CA THR A 75 11.53 -6.70 -0.48
C THR A 75 10.96 -6.32 0.89
N VAL A 76 11.71 -6.57 1.95
CA VAL A 76 11.45 -5.89 3.22
C VAL A 76 11.88 -4.43 3.05
N ALA A 77 11.10 -3.48 3.57
CA ALA A 77 11.31 -2.06 3.36
C ALA A 77 11.42 -1.32 4.70
N TRP A 78 12.65 -1.03 5.13
CA TRP A 78 12.91 -0.24 6.32
C TRP A 78 13.16 1.21 5.95
N GLU A 79 12.52 2.10 6.70
CA GLU A 79 12.70 3.54 6.62
C GLU A 79 12.71 4.14 8.03
N TRP A 80 13.36 5.30 8.19
CA TRP A 80 13.27 6.06 9.43
C TRP A 80 11.88 6.67 9.60
N TYR A 81 11.41 6.76 10.84
CA TYR A 81 10.06 7.24 11.17
C TYR A 81 9.73 8.64 10.61
N ASP A 82 10.73 9.50 10.41
CA ASP A 82 10.59 10.84 9.85
C ASP A 82 10.80 10.92 8.34
N SER A 83 11.16 9.80 7.70
CA SER A 83 11.47 9.71 6.28
C SER A 83 10.33 9.13 5.42
N TRP A 84 9.28 8.58 6.05
CA TRP A 84 8.16 7.93 5.35
C TRP A 84 7.49 8.81 4.31
N GLN A 85 7.30 10.11 4.58
CA GLN A 85 6.69 11.00 3.61
C GLN A 85 7.54 11.08 2.32
N THR A 86 8.86 11.18 2.45
CA THR A 86 9.81 11.15 1.33
C THR A 86 9.79 9.79 0.64
N ALA A 87 9.76 8.70 1.41
CA ALA A 87 9.72 7.35 0.86
C ALA A 87 8.45 7.11 0.01
N MET A 88 7.29 7.59 0.47
CA MET A 88 6.02 7.45 -0.23
C MET A 88 5.98 8.24 -1.55
N THR A 89 6.59 9.42 -1.61
CA THR A 89 6.52 10.26 -2.81
C THR A 89 7.67 10.00 -3.79
N ASN A 90 8.86 9.67 -3.30
CA ASN A 90 10.07 9.63 -4.12
C ASN A 90 10.63 8.22 -4.28
N TYR A 91 10.46 7.32 -3.31
CA TYR A 91 11.08 5.98 -3.37
C TYR A 91 10.11 4.92 -3.93
N PHE A 92 9.06 4.58 -3.19
CA PHE A 92 8.18 3.46 -3.53
C PHE A 92 7.51 3.55 -4.92
N PRO A 93 7.10 4.73 -5.42
CA PRO A 93 6.55 4.84 -6.77
C PRO A 93 7.49 4.37 -7.88
N LYS A 94 8.82 4.42 -7.66
CA LYS A 94 9.82 4.02 -8.66
C LYS A 94 9.71 2.53 -9.01
N TYR A 95 9.25 1.66 -8.11
CA TYR A 95 9.06 0.23 -8.38
C TYR A 95 7.94 -0.06 -9.39
N SER A 96 7.02 0.89 -9.61
CA SER A 96 5.92 0.73 -10.58
C SER A 96 6.36 0.82 -12.04
N ALA A 97 7.61 1.22 -12.31
CA ALA A 97 8.13 1.40 -13.66
C ALA A 97 8.32 0.06 -14.40
N ASN A 98 8.95 -0.93 -13.76
CA ASN A 98 9.41 -2.14 -14.44
C ASN A 98 8.66 -3.42 -14.02
N ASN A 99 7.82 -3.37 -12.98
CA ASN A 99 7.02 -4.52 -12.51
C ASN A 99 7.88 -5.74 -12.14
N VAL A 100 9.06 -5.50 -11.55
CA VAL A 100 9.98 -6.55 -11.09
C VAL A 100 9.76 -6.80 -9.60
N VAL A 101 9.97 -5.76 -8.79
CA VAL A 101 9.58 -5.77 -7.38
C VAL A 101 8.17 -5.20 -7.31
N THR A 102 7.22 -6.01 -6.85
CA THR A 102 5.79 -5.68 -6.78
C THR A 102 5.30 -5.54 -5.35
N ALA A 103 6.12 -5.86 -4.35
CA ALA A 103 5.73 -5.75 -2.94
C ALA A 103 6.85 -5.28 -2.01
N GLY A 104 6.52 -4.34 -1.14
CA GLY A 104 7.31 -3.94 0.01
C GLY A 104 6.62 -4.37 1.31
N TYR A 105 7.36 -4.99 2.22
CA TYR A 105 6.89 -5.28 3.59
C TYR A 105 7.50 -4.24 4.51
N ALA A 106 6.75 -3.17 4.77
CA ALA A 106 7.27 -2.04 5.51
C ALA A 106 7.54 -2.43 6.96
N VAL A 107 8.57 -1.81 7.51
CA VAL A 107 8.91 -1.83 8.92
C VAL A 107 9.44 -0.46 9.26
N ASN A 108 8.85 0.19 10.25
CA ASN A 108 9.32 1.50 10.66
C ASN A 108 10.56 1.40 11.55
N VAL A 109 11.45 2.38 11.51
CA VAL A 109 12.58 2.48 12.43
C VAL A 109 12.50 3.80 13.22
N PRO A 110 12.38 3.74 14.56
CA PRO A 110 12.37 2.54 15.40
C PRO A 110 11.03 1.77 15.36
N TYR A 111 11.13 0.43 15.32
CA TYR A 111 10.09 -0.61 15.11
C TYR A 111 8.81 -0.58 15.94
N LEU A 112 8.73 0.25 16.97
CA LEU A 112 7.55 0.36 17.84
C LEU A 112 6.78 1.67 17.62
N MET A 113 7.24 2.48 16.67
CA MET A 113 6.61 3.74 16.30
C MET A 113 5.80 3.54 15.03
N ASP A 114 4.68 4.23 14.94
CA ASP A 114 3.92 4.32 13.68
C ASP A 114 4.72 5.11 12.63
N THR A 115 4.41 4.87 11.38
CA THR A 115 4.97 5.56 10.21
C THR A 115 4.62 7.05 10.12
N PHE A 116 3.65 7.52 10.91
CA PHE A 116 3.14 8.91 10.94
C PHE A 116 2.73 9.49 9.58
N VAL A 117 2.36 8.63 8.65
CA VAL A 117 1.80 8.99 7.34
C VAL A 117 0.41 8.40 7.19
N SER A 118 -0.38 9.04 6.34
CA SER A 118 -1.69 8.53 5.95
C SER A 118 -1.55 7.33 5.03
N TRP A 119 -2.47 6.38 5.18
CA TRP A 119 -2.60 5.23 4.29
C TRP A 119 -4.02 5.20 3.72
N LYS A 120 -4.15 4.92 2.43
CA LYS A 120 -5.45 4.78 1.76
C LYS A 120 -6.21 3.60 2.35
N TYR A 121 -5.55 2.44 2.44
CA TYR A 121 -6.07 1.28 3.15
C TYR A 121 -5.37 1.16 4.49
N ASN A 122 -6.08 0.67 5.50
CA ASN A 122 -5.50 0.51 6.84
C ASN A 122 -4.23 -0.34 6.87
N ASN A 123 -4.08 -1.28 5.92
CA ASN A 123 -3.03 -2.30 5.94
C ASN A 123 -2.05 -2.23 4.77
N PHE A 124 -2.30 -1.41 3.75
CA PHE A 124 -1.40 -1.28 2.60
C PHE A 124 -1.67 0.00 1.79
N ASN A 125 -0.73 0.34 0.91
CA ASN A 125 -0.91 1.31 -0.16
C ASN A 125 -0.48 0.69 -1.49
N VAL A 126 -1.07 1.19 -2.58
CA VAL A 126 -0.69 0.80 -3.94
C VAL A 126 -0.14 2.01 -4.66
N PHE A 127 1.02 1.83 -5.28
CA PHE A 127 1.71 2.82 -6.09
C PHE A 127 1.67 2.39 -7.55
N GLY A 128 1.43 3.35 -8.43
CA GLY A 128 1.31 3.18 -9.88
C GLY A 128 0.36 2.06 -10.34
N GLY A 129 -0.58 1.65 -9.50
CA GLY A 129 -1.44 0.47 -9.71
C GLY A 129 -0.70 -0.87 -9.79
N LYS A 130 0.56 -0.96 -9.33
CA LYS A 130 1.45 -2.12 -9.56
C LYS A 130 2.26 -2.55 -8.35
N PHE A 131 2.77 -1.61 -7.55
CA PHE A 131 3.58 -1.91 -6.38
C PHE A 131 2.75 -1.76 -5.10
N VAL A 132 2.75 -2.80 -4.25
CA VAL A 132 2.02 -2.81 -2.99
C VAL A 132 3.01 -2.62 -1.83
N LEU A 133 2.79 -1.60 -1.00
CA LEU A 133 3.49 -1.44 0.26
C LEU A 133 2.57 -1.88 1.39
N PHE A 134 2.89 -2.98 2.08
CA PHE A 134 2.15 -3.43 3.24
C PHE A 134 2.56 -2.64 4.47
N ARG A 135 1.59 -2.07 5.18
CA ARG A 135 1.80 -1.30 6.41
C ARG A 135 2.27 -2.22 7.53
N PRO A 136 3.28 -1.83 8.33
CA PRO A 136 3.70 -2.60 9.48
C PRO A 136 2.63 -2.67 10.58
N HIS A 137 2.63 -3.76 11.34
CA HIS A 137 1.86 -3.90 12.58
C HIS A 137 2.58 -3.37 13.83
N GLU A 138 3.83 -2.93 13.69
CA GLU A 138 4.74 -2.58 14.79
C GLU A 138 4.94 -3.71 15.80
N TRP A 139 4.96 -4.95 15.28
CA TRP A 139 5.31 -6.16 16.02
C TRP A 139 6.78 -6.49 15.79
N ARG A 140 7.59 -6.47 16.86
CA ARG A 140 9.01 -6.84 16.77
C ARG A 140 9.27 -8.29 17.22
N GLY A 141 8.41 -8.82 18.08
CA GLY A 141 8.47 -10.16 18.66
C GLY A 141 7.21 -10.39 19.50
N THR A 142 7.25 -11.35 20.41
CA THR A 142 6.10 -11.66 21.30
C THR A 142 6.46 -11.55 22.78
N THR A 143 5.45 -11.52 23.66
CA THR A 143 5.65 -11.59 25.11
C THR A 143 6.45 -12.84 25.48
N GLY A 144 7.38 -12.71 26.44
CA GLY A 144 8.33 -13.78 26.76
C GLY A 144 9.55 -13.83 25.83
N SER A 145 9.72 -12.84 24.95
CA SER A 145 10.98 -12.56 24.26
C SER A 145 12.13 -12.40 25.27
N SER A 146 13.30 -12.94 24.93
CA SER A 146 14.51 -12.82 25.77
C SER A 146 15.22 -11.47 25.64
N VAL A 147 14.69 -10.55 24.83
CA VAL A 147 15.32 -9.25 24.57
C VAL A 147 14.93 -8.25 25.68
N PRO A 148 15.89 -7.74 26.48
CA PRO A 148 15.60 -6.81 27.57
C PRO A 148 14.96 -5.51 27.09
N GLY A 149 14.00 -4.98 27.86
CA GLY A 149 13.40 -3.66 27.61
C GLY A 149 12.31 -3.61 26.54
N ILE A 150 12.06 -4.69 25.80
CA ILE A 150 10.93 -4.79 24.86
C ILE A 150 9.93 -5.90 25.21
N HIS A 151 10.33 -6.89 26.00
CA HIS A 151 9.51 -8.08 26.30
C HIS A 151 8.13 -7.80 26.92
N ASP A 152 8.00 -6.79 27.79
CA ASP A 152 6.75 -6.44 28.47
C ASP A 152 5.80 -5.57 27.64
N THR A 153 6.30 -4.99 26.53
CA THR A 153 5.52 -4.08 25.67
C THR A 153 5.06 -4.72 24.36
N MET A 154 5.52 -5.93 24.05
CA MET A 154 5.09 -6.69 22.87
C MET A 154 3.76 -7.39 23.13
N LEU A 155 3.04 -7.72 22.05
CA LEU A 155 1.82 -8.53 22.14
C LEU A 155 2.14 -10.01 22.37
N SER A 156 1.25 -10.71 23.07
CA SER A 156 1.28 -12.17 23.07
C SER A 156 0.82 -12.71 21.72
N VAL A 157 1.18 -13.96 21.40
CA VAL A 157 0.66 -14.66 20.22
C VAL A 157 -0.88 -14.68 20.21
N ALA A 158 -1.51 -14.86 21.37
CA ALA A 158 -2.96 -14.86 21.49
C ALA A 158 -3.57 -13.48 21.19
N ASP A 159 -2.92 -12.39 21.61
CA ASP A 159 -3.39 -11.03 21.33
C ASP A 159 -3.19 -10.67 19.86
N MET A 160 -2.07 -11.06 19.24
CA MET A 160 -1.84 -10.93 17.80
C MET A 160 -2.92 -11.68 17.01
N ALA A 161 -3.21 -12.93 17.38
CA ALA A 161 -4.26 -13.73 16.75
C ALA A 161 -5.64 -13.06 16.89
N SER A 162 -5.96 -12.57 18.08
CA SER A 162 -7.20 -11.84 18.35
C SER A 162 -7.33 -10.60 17.46
N GLN A 163 -6.26 -9.82 17.26
CA GLN A 163 -6.29 -8.68 16.35
C GLN A 163 -6.63 -9.10 14.92
N ILE A 164 -5.93 -10.09 14.36
CA ILE A 164 -6.17 -10.57 12.98
C ILE A 164 -7.57 -11.17 12.83
N ASN A 165 -8.02 -11.99 13.79
CA ASN A 165 -9.33 -12.64 13.74
C ASN A 165 -10.49 -11.64 13.71
N ASN A 166 -10.31 -10.46 14.33
CA ASN A 166 -11.32 -9.40 14.39
C ASN A 166 -11.27 -8.41 13.21
N TYR A 167 -10.37 -8.59 12.24
CA TYR A 167 -10.35 -7.74 11.05
C TYR A 167 -11.61 -7.92 10.20
N PRO A 168 -12.11 -6.83 9.55
CA PRO A 168 -13.20 -6.94 8.61
C PRO A 168 -12.90 -7.95 7.49
N LYS A 169 -13.90 -8.74 7.10
CA LYS A 169 -13.79 -9.68 5.97
C LYS A 169 -13.32 -8.95 4.71
N GLY A 170 -12.36 -9.56 3.99
CA GLY A 170 -11.73 -8.96 2.82
C GLY A 170 -10.48 -8.13 3.13
N THR A 171 -10.11 -7.99 4.41
CA THR A 171 -8.85 -7.37 4.80
C THR A 171 -7.65 -8.19 4.30
N VAL A 172 -6.70 -7.50 3.67
CA VAL A 172 -5.42 -8.06 3.22
C VAL A 172 -4.32 -7.42 4.08
N THR A 173 -3.53 -8.22 4.77
CA THR A 173 -2.47 -7.73 5.65
C THR A 173 -1.29 -8.70 5.68
N HIS A 174 -0.09 -8.17 5.92
CA HIS A 174 1.12 -8.99 6.10
C HIS A 174 1.39 -9.22 7.60
N ILE A 175 2.26 -10.17 7.93
CA ILE A 175 2.78 -10.35 9.29
C ILE A 175 4.29 -10.36 9.20
N TYR A 176 4.93 -9.56 10.05
CA TYR A 176 6.38 -9.49 10.14
C TYR A 176 6.79 -9.69 11.60
N LEU A 177 7.59 -10.73 11.85
CA LEU A 177 8.24 -10.96 13.14
C LEU A 177 9.72 -11.18 12.89
N THR A 178 10.57 -10.65 13.77
CA THR A 178 12.02 -10.67 13.56
C THR A 178 12.75 -11.30 14.73
N SER A 179 13.84 -12.00 14.43
CA SER A 179 14.64 -12.68 15.45
C SER A 179 15.35 -11.71 16.40
N ASP A 180 15.71 -10.51 15.93
CA ASP A 180 16.34 -9.47 16.78
C ASP A 180 15.34 -8.83 17.76
N GLY A 181 14.04 -8.89 17.48
CA GLY A 181 12.98 -8.58 18.46
C GLY A 181 12.60 -9.76 19.35
N GLY A 182 13.27 -10.90 19.17
CA GLY A 182 13.09 -12.14 19.92
C GLY A 182 11.88 -12.96 19.52
N GLY A 183 11.31 -12.71 18.33
CA GLY A 183 10.38 -13.63 17.69
C GLY A 183 11.10 -14.94 17.33
N LYS A 184 10.40 -16.05 17.53
CA LYS A 184 10.84 -17.42 17.22
C LYS A 184 9.93 -18.00 16.16
N LEU A 185 10.47 -18.97 15.43
CA LEU A 185 9.67 -19.71 14.43
C LEU A 185 8.42 -20.34 15.05
N GLN A 186 8.51 -20.86 16.29
CA GLN A 186 7.36 -21.44 16.99
C GLN A 186 6.23 -20.42 17.21
N ASP A 187 6.55 -19.15 17.45
CA ASP A 187 5.54 -18.11 17.67
C ASP A 187 4.65 -17.92 16.43
N LEU A 188 5.22 -18.04 15.23
CA LEU A 188 4.46 -18.02 13.98
C LEU A 188 3.56 -19.25 13.83
N TYR A 189 4.04 -20.44 14.20
CA TYR A 189 3.23 -21.66 14.17
C TYR A 189 2.04 -21.58 15.14
N ASP A 190 2.28 -21.08 16.35
CA ASP A 190 1.26 -20.89 17.36
C ASP A 190 0.25 -19.81 16.93
N LEU A 191 0.72 -18.74 16.29
CA LEU A 191 -0.11 -17.67 15.74
C LEU A 191 -1.08 -18.20 14.67
N VAL A 192 -0.56 -18.93 13.67
CA VAL A 192 -1.40 -19.49 12.61
C VAL A 192 -2.37 -20.54 13.16
N ALA A 193 -1.97 -21.31 14.18
CA ALA A 193 -2.86 -22.26 14.84
C ALA A 193 -4.00 -21.60 15.63
N ALA A 194 -3.83 -20.34 16.05
CA ALA A 194 -4.81 -19.55 16.79
C ALA A 194 -5.74 -18.74 15.87
N PHE A 195 -5.54 -18.75 14.56
CA PHE A 195 -6.42 -18.07 13.62
C PHE A 195 -7.78 -18.77 13.48
N ASP A 196 -8.83 -17.97 13.39
CA ASP A 196 -10.18 -18.44 13.15
C ASP A 196 -10.33 -18.97 11.72
N SER A 197 -11.31 -19.85 11.49
CA SER A 197 -11.53 -20.53 10.20
C SER A 197 -11.78 -19.60 8.99
N HIS A 198 -12.05 -18.31 9.21
CA HIS A 198 -12.23 -17.32 8.15
C HIS A 198 -10.94 -16.58 7.76
N VAL A 199 -9.83 -16.83 8.45
CA VAL A 199 -8.52 -16.25 8.15
C VAL A 199 -7.74 -17.24 7.29
N GLU A 200 -7.23 -16.76 6.16
CA GLU A 200 -6.43 -17.57 5.23
C GLU A 200 -4.98 -17.07 5.21
N VAL A 201 -4.03 -18.00 5.39
CA VAL A 201 -2.60 -17.71 5.29
C VAL A 201 -2.14 -18.08 3.88
N VAL A 202 -1.65 -17.10 3.14
CA VAL A 202 -1.29 -17.23 1.73
C VAL A 202 0.17 -16.85 1.49
N SER A 203 0.72 -17.26 0.34
CA SER A 203 2.07 -16.84 -0.05
C SER A 203 2.12 -15.35 -0.38
N HIS A 204 3.31 -14.78 -0.28
CA HIS A 204 3.51 -13.34 -0.47
C HIS A 204 3.04 -12.85 -1.86
N ASN A 205 3.21 -13.65 -2.92
CA ASN A 205 2.72 -13.33 -4.27
C ASN A 205 1.19 -13.30 -4.36
N VAL A 206 0.52 -14.22 -3.67
CA VAL A 206 -0.94 -14.24 -3.59
C VAL A 206 -1.42 -13.03 -2.79
N LEU A 207 -0.76 -12.72 -1.68
CA LEU A 207 -1.06 -11.53 -0.87
C LEU A 207 -0.98 -10.24 -1.68
N THR A 208 0.10 -10.05 -2.46
CA THR A 208 0.25 -8.90 -3.37
C THR A 208 -0.87 -8.85 -4.41
N SER A 209 -1.22 -9.98 -5.00
CA SER A 209 -2.30 -10.06 -6.00
C SER A 209 -3.66 -9.72 -5.40
N MET A 210 -3.92 -10.13 -4.17
CA MET A 210 -5.15 -9.78 -3.44
C MET A 210 -5.22 -8.27 -3.16
N ALA A 211 -4.12 -7.66 -2.71
CA ALA A 211 -4.07 -6.21 -2.47
C ALA A 211 -4.30 -5.40 -3.76
N LEU A 212 -3.69 -5.80 -4.88
CA LEU A 212 -3.94 -5.18 -6.19
C LEU A 212 -5.38 -5.39 -6.66
N ALA A 213 -5.98 -6.55 -6.38
CA ALA A 213 -7.38 -6.80 -6.72
C ALA A 213 -8.34 -5.92 -5.91
N VAL A 214 -8.07 -5.71 -4.61
CA VAL A 214 -8.82 -4.76 -3.77
C VAL A 214 -8.69 -3.35 -4.32
N ASP A 215 -7.48 -2.92 -4.67
CA ASP A 215 -7.24 -1.59 -5.22
C ASP A 215 -7.87 -1.39 -6.61
N ASN A 216 -7.97 -2.43 -7.43
CA ASN A 216 -8.61 -2.33 -8.75
C ASN A 216 -10.15 -2.46 -8.70
N TYR A 217 -10.72 -2.92 -7.57
CA TYR A 217 -12.16 -3.04 -7.42
C TYR A 217 -12.82 -1.65 -7.45
N GLY A 218 -13.84 -1.48 -8.29
CA GLY A 218 -14.55 -0.19 -8.40
C GLY A 218 -13.85 0.87 -9.25
N TYR A 219 -12.73 0.56 -9.91
CA TYR A 219 -12.03 1.51 -10.79
C TYR A 219 -12.88 1.92 -12.01
N LYS A 220 -12.99 3.24 -12.26
CA LYS A 220 -13.79 3.84 -13.35
C LYS A 220 -13.01 4.65 -14.39
N GLY A 221 -11.69 4.51 -14.44
CA GLY A 221 -10.85 5.34 -15.30
C GLY A 221 -10.33 6.59 -14.57
N SER A 222 -9.79 7.55 -15.32
CA SER A 222 -9.32 8.84 -14.79
C SER A 222 -10.34 9.97 -14.96
N ASP A 223 -11.37 9.76 -15.79
CA ASP A 223 -12.30 10.81 -16.22
C ASP A 223 -13.75 10.38 -16.01
N LEU A 224 -14.59 11.32 -15.57
CA LEU A 224 -16.05 11.18 -15.51
C LEU A 224 -16.68 12.08 -16.58
N GLN A 225 -17.48 11.48 -17.47
CA GLN A 225 -18.24 12.23 -18.48
C GLN A 225 -19.59 12.69 -17.91
N LEU A 226 -20.28 13.60 -18.61
CA LEU A 226 -21.65 14.00 -18.24
C LEU A 226 -22.57 12.79 -18.08
N GLY A 227 -23.33 12.77 -16.99
CA GLY A 227 -24.17 11.66 -16.56
C GLY A 227 -23.42 10.51 -15.87
N GLY A 228 -22.09 10.53 -15.88
CA GLY A 228 -21.26 9.57 -15.16
C GLY A 228 -21.33 9.79 -13.65
N ARG A 229 -21.19 8.70 -12.89
CA ARG A 229 -21.17 8.72 -11.43
C ARG A 229 -20.20 7.69 -10.86
N LEU A 230 -19.78 7.90 -9.63
CA LEU A 230 -19.13 6.90 -8.79
C LEU A 230 -20.08 6.53 -7.67
N GLU A 231 -20.34 5.24 -7.53
CA GLU A 231 -21.05 4.66 -6.39
C GLU A 231 -20.11 4.45 -5.20
N ALA A 232 -20.68 4.18 -4.03
CA ALA A 232 -19.91 3.76 -2.86
C ALA A 232 -18.99 2.56 -3.18
N GLY A 233 -17.70 2.73 -2.92
CA GLY A 233 -16.63 1.78 -3.24
C GLY A 233 -16.01 1.94 -4.64
N GLU A 234 -16.46 2.91 -5.44
CA GLU A 234 -15.91 3.20 -6.76
C GLU A 234 -15.00 4.44 -6.73
N HIS A 235 -14.02 4.47 -7.63
CA HIS A 235 -13.03 5.54 -7.67
C HIS A 235 -12.52 5.84 -9.08
N LEU A 236 -12.01 7.06 -9.24
CA LEU A 236 -11.11 7.41 -10.33
C LEU A 236 -9.67 7.19 -9.91
N ARG A 237 -8.80 6.92 -10.89
CA ARG A 237 -7.34 6.85 -10.72
C ARG A 237 -6.66 7.57 -11.88
N SER A 238 -5.64 8.38 -11.56
CA SER A 238 -4.84 9.09 -12.55
C SER A 238 -4.03 8.13 -13.43
N ALA A 239 -3.40 8.65 -14.49
CA ALA A 239 -2.66 7.81 -15.44
C ALA A 239 -1.37 7.23 -14.83
N SER A 240 -0.71 7.97 -13.93
CA SER A 240 0.42 7.49 -13.14
C SER A 240 0.02 6.32 -12.25
N GLY A 241 -1.20 6.37 -11.70
CA GLY A 241 -1.75 5.38 -10.79
C GLY A 241 -1.68 5.76 -9.31
N ASP A 242 -1.04 6.89 -8.97
CA ASP A 242 -0.74 7.29 -7.59
C ASP A 242 -1.75 8.28 -6.98
N ILE A 243 -2.60 8.88 -7.81
CA ILE A 243 -3.67 9.77 -7.38
C ILE A 243 -5.00 9.06 -7.55
N THR A 244 -5.82 9.02 -6.50
CA THR A 244 -7.17 8.45 -6.56
C THR A 244 -8.22 9.41 -6.01
N PHE A 245 -9.44 9.31 -6.56
CA PHE A 245 -10.60 10.05 -6.10
C PHE A 245 -11.72 9.05 -5.80
N ASP A 246 -11.94 8.82 -4.51
CA ASP A 246 -12.65 7.67 -3.99
C ASP A 246 -14.00 8.09 -3.40
N MET A 247 -15.08 7.52 -3.90
CA MET A 247 -16.37 7.53 -3.23
C MET A 247 -16.37 6.39 -2.21
N GLN A 248 -15.97 6.67 -0.98
CA GLN A 248 -15.75 5.63 0.03
C GLN A 248 -17.06 4.98 0.47
N SER A 249 -16.97 3.72 0.93
CA SER A 249 -18.15 2.95 1.36
C SER A 249 -18.83 3.52 2.62
N ASP A 250 -18.11 4.29 3.42
CA ASP A 250 -18.67 5.00 4.57
C ASP A 250 -19.44 6.27 4.19
N GLY A 251 -19.38 6.68 2.92
CA GLY A 251 -20.06 7.85 2.38
C GLY A 251 -19.18 9.09 2.21
N ASN A 252 -17.90 9.05 2.58
CA ASN A 252 -17.00 10.17 2.37
C ASN A 252 -16.44 10.17 0.94
N LEU A 253 -16.32 11.35 0.35
CA LEU A 253 -15.65 11.54 -0.94
C LEU A 253 -14.26 12.13 -0.71
N VAL A 254 -13.21 11.42 -1.15
CA VAL A 254 -11.82 11.70 -0.76
C VAL A 254 -10.88 11.70 -1.96
N LEU A 255 -9.98 12.68 -2.02
CA LEU A 255 -8.85 12.70 -2.95
C LEU A 255 -7.58 12.27 -2.22
N TYR A 256 -6.97 11.20 -2.69
CA TYR A 256 -5.69 10.67 -2.22
C TYR A 256 -4.56 10.98 -3.18
N ASN A 257 -3.38 11.19 -2.62
CA ASN A 257 -2.13 11.35 -3.36
C ASN A 257 -1.02 10.57 -2.65
N TYR A 258 -0.50 9.53 -3.30
CA TYR A 258 0.42 8.56 -2.68
C TYR A 258 -0.13 7.98 -1.36
N GLY A 259 -1.46 7.82 -1.26
CA GLY A 259 -2.13 7.35 -0.04
C GLY A 259 -2.41 8.42 1.02
N ASP A 260 -1.95 9.66 0.82
CA ASP A 260 -2.24 10.78 1.71
C ASP A 260 -3.47 11.58 1.30
N ILE A 261 -4.28 11.97 2.27
CA ILE A 261 -5.54 12.70 2.02
C ILE A 261 -5.20 14.16 1.70
N LYS A 262 -5.51 14.61 0.49
CA LYS A 262 -5.30 16.00 0.06
C LYS A 262 -6.57 16.84 0.10
N TRP A 263 -7.72 16.19 -0.08
CA TRP A 263 -9.03 16.84 0.00
C TRP A 263 -10.10 15.81 0.37
N GLN A 264 -11.12 16.25 1.10
CA GLN A 264 -12.28 15.41 1.41
C GLN A 264 -13.52 16.24 1.71
N THR A 265 -14.69 15.62 1.59
CA THR A 265 -15.98 16.26 1.90
C THR A 265 -16.39 16.23 3.36
N TYR A 266 -15.77 15.37 4.19
CA TYR A 266 -16.18 15.13 5.58
C TYR A 266 -17.66 14.71 5.68
N THR A 267 -18.01 13.66 4.94
CA THR A 267 -19.38 13.08 4.86
C THR A 267 -19.42 11.59 5.21
N GLU A 268 -18.40 11.13 5.91
CA GLU A 268 -18.37 9.88 6.66
C GLU A 268 -19.68 9.58 7.45
N GLY A 269 -20.10 8.32 7.43
CA GLY A 269 -21.37 7.86 8.01
C GLY A 269 -22.59 8.03 7.09
N LYS A 270 -22.42 8.57 5.87
CA LYS A 270 -23.44 8.65 4.82
C LYS A 270 -23.40 7.43 3.90
N THR A 271 -23.47 6.23 4.47
CA THR A 271 -23.41 4.97 3.70
C THR A 271 -24.40 4.97 2.52
N GLY A 272 -23.91 4.58 1.35
CA GLY A 272 -24.68 4.60 0.10
C GLY A 272 -24.70 5.96 -0.61
N ALA A 273 -23.90 6.94 -0.17
CA ALA A 273 -23.65 8.16 -0.91
C ALA A 273 -22.97 7.87 -2.26
N TYR A 274 -23.20 8.76 -3.22
CA TYR A 274 -22.66 8.68 -4.57
C TYR A 274 -22.35 10.09 -5.10
N VAL A 275 -21.32 10.21 -5.95
CA VAL A 275 -20.99 11.47 -6.62
C VAL A 275 -21.28 11.35 -8.12
N VAL A 276 -21.91 12.37 -8.70
CA VAL A 276 -22.34 12.39 -10.10
C VAL A 276 -21.93 13.69 -10.78
N PHE A 277 -21.43 13.59 -12.00
CA PHE A 277 -21.27 14.74 -12.88
C PHE A 277 -22.52 14.88 -13.75
N GLN A 278 -23.40 15.78 -13.35
CA GLN A 278 -24.76 15.88 -13.85
C GLN A 278 -24.83 16.54 -15.23
N THR A 279 -25.92 16.29 -15.95
CA THR A 279 -26.15 16.87 -17.29
C THR A 279 -26.41 18.38 -17.29
N ASP A 280 -26.59 18.97 -16.10
CA ASP A 280 -26.66 20.42 -15.90
C ASP A 280 -25.28 21.06 -15.65
N TYR A 281 -24.20 20.28 -15.81
CA TYR A 281 -22.81 20.69 -15.65
C TYR A 281 -22.36 20.93 -14.20
N ASN A 282 -23.10 20.39 -13.22
CA ASN A 282 -22.71 20.39 -11.83
C ASN A 282 -22.08 19.05 -11.42
N PHE A 283 -21.07 19.07 -10.54
CA PHE A 283 -20.49 17.88 -9.92
C PHE A 283 -20.91 17.82 -8.46
N VAL A 284 -21.75 16.82 -8.12
CA VAL A 284 -22.52 16.83 -6.87
C VAL A 284 -22.45 15.49 -6.18
N LEU A 285 -22.18 15.53 -4.88
CA LEU A 285 -22.28 14.40 -3.95
C LEU A 285 -23.69 14.38 -3.36
N TYR A 286 -24.33 13.22 -3.39
CA TYR A 286 -25.63 12.97 -2.78
C TYR A 286 -25.55 11.89 -1.73
N ASP A 287 -26.40 11.96 -0.71
CA ASP A 287 -26.66 10.81 0.15
C ASP A 287 -27.56 9.78 -0.56
N ALA A 288 -27.75 8.62 0.08
CA ALA A 288 -28.57 7.53 -0.44
C ALA A 288 -30.06 7.91 -0.67
N SER A 289 -30.55 8.99 -0.06
CA SER A 289 -31.92 9.49 -0.25
C SER A 289 -32.05 10.45 -1.44
N GLY A 290 -30.94 10.83 -2.07
CA GLY A 290 -30.90 11.84 -3.12
C GLY A 290 -30.83 13.28 -2.60
N SER A 291 -30.47 13.48 -1.32
CA SER A 291 -30.24 14.82 -0.77
C SER A 291 -28.79 15.27 -1.05
N PRO A 292 -28.56 16.48 -1.58
CA PRO A 292 -27.21 16.93 -1.90
C PRO A 292 -26.41 17.21 -0.62
N LEU A 293 -25.17 16.69 -0.56
CA LEU A 293 -24.23 16.86 0.54
C LEU A 293 -23.13 17.86 0.20
N TRP A 294 -22.67 17.87 -1.06
CA TRP A 294 -21.62 18.76 -1.54
C TRP A 294 -21.79 19.02 -3.04
N SER A 295 -21.34 20.16 -3.54
CA SER A 295 -21.46 20.58 -4.94
C SER A 295 -20.26 21.43 -5.37
N SER A 296 -19.73 21.22 -6.58
CA SER A 296 -18.72 22.11 -7.19
C SER A 296 -19.34 23.41 -7.72
N GLY A 297 -20.63 23.36 -8.07
CA GLY A 297 -21.39 24.45 -8.68
C GLY A 297 -21.66 24.19 -10.17
N ILE A 298 -22.58 24.96 -10.77
CA ILE A 298 -22.91 24.81 -12.19
C ILE A 298 -21.80 25.45 -13.04
N HIS A 299 -21.19 24.65 -13.91
CA HIS A 299 -20.10 25.07 -14.79
C HIS A 299 -20.51 24.98 -16.27
N SER A 300 -21.37 25.89 -16.73
CA SER A 300 -21.92 25.88 -18.10
C SER A 300 -20.87 25.62 -19.18
N GLY A 301 -21.13 24.62 -20.02
CA GLY A 301 -20.21 24.20 -21.08
C GLY A 301 -19.12 23.22 -20.63
N ALA A 302 -19.18 22.72 -19.39
CA ALA A 302 -18.36 21.60 -18.95
C ALA A 302 -18.67 20.33 -19.76
N ALA A 303 -17.66 19.49 -19.92
CA ALA A 303 -17.72 18.26 -20.70
C ALA A 303 -17.21 17.04 -19.91
N LYS A 304 -16.27 17.24 -18.98
CA LYS A 304 -15.72 16.15 -18.16
C LYS A 304 -15.18 16.63 -16.82
N VAL A 305 -15.16 15.72 -15.85
CA VAL A 305 -14.29 15.75 -14.67
C VAL A 305 -13.07 14.89 -14.96
N SER A 306 -11.87 15.35 -14.64
CA SER A 306 -10.62 14.65 -14.95
C SER A 306 -9.69 14.68 -13.75
N LEU A 307 -9.26 13.51 -13.30
CA LEU A 307 -8.25 13.32 -12.27
C LEU A 307 -6.87 13.25 -12.93
N GLN A 308 -5.98 14.14 -12.51
CA GLN A 308 -4.68 14.35 -13.15
C GLN A 308 -3.52 13.85 -12.31
N ASP A 309 -2.41 13.53 -12.97
CA ASP A 309 -1.16 13.11 -12.32
C ASP A 309 -0.51 14.23 -11.50
N ASP A 310 -0.91 15.48 -11.73
CA ASP A 310 -0.48 16.62 -10.91
C ASP A 310 -1.21 16.66 -9.54
N GLY A 311 -2.11 15.72 -9.25
CA GLY A 311 -2.87 15.66 -7.99
C GLY A 311 -4.16 16.48 -7.98
N ASN A 312 -4.54 17.10 -9.11
CA ASN A 312 -5.73 17.94 -9.19
C ASN A 312 -6.92 17.19 -9.81
N LEU A 313 -8.13 17.45 -9.29
CA LEU A 313 -9.39 17.03 -9.92
C LEU A 313 -10.03 18.26 -10.57
N VAL A 314 -10.23 18.22 -11.88
CA VAL A 314 -10.61 19.41 -12.66
C VAL A 314 -11.83 19.15 -13.53
N VAL A 315 -12.77 20.10 -13.50
CA VAL A 315 -13.90 20.17 -14.43
C VAL A 315 -13.46 20.97 -15.66
N TYR A 316 -13.50 20.35 -16.83
CA TYR A 316 -13.10 20.96 -18.09
C TYR A 316 -14.28 21.19 -19.03
N SER A 317 -14.19 22.25 -19.84
CA SER A 317 -15.00 22.39 -21.05
C SER A 317 -14.51 21.48 -22.18
N SER A 318 -15.32 21.32 -23.23
CA SER A 318 -14.93 20.59 -24.44
C SER A 318 -13.74 21.21 -25.18
N ALA A 319 -13.47 22.50 -24.96
CA ALA A 319 -12.32 23.21 -25.51
C ALA A 319 -11.06 23.10 -24.62
N GLY A 320 -11.10 22.31 -23.54
CA GLY A 320 -9.97 22.13 -22.62
C GLY A 320 -9.76 23.28 -21.63
N LYS A 321 -10.73 24.19 -21.47
CA LYS A 321 -10.67 25.25 -20.46
C LYS A 321 -11.05 24.67 -19.08
N ALA A 322 -10.19 24.84 -18.08
CA ALA A 322 -10.53 24.52 -16.70
C ALA A 322 -11.62 25.49 -16.19
N LEU A 323 -12.71 24.93 -15.68
CA LEU A 323 -13.88 25.68 -15.19
C LEU A 323 -13.95 25.67 -13.66
N TRP A 324 -13.46 24.59 -13.04
CA TRP A 324 -13.32 24.43 -11.59
C TRP A 324 -12.25 23.37 -11.30
N ALA A 325 -11.62 23.47 -10.13
CA ALA A 325 -10.64 22.50 -9.67
C ALA A 325 -10.67 22.38 -8.14
N THR A 326 -10.22 21.25 -7.60
CA THR A 326 -10.02 21.07 -6.15
C THR A 326 -8.91 21.97 -5.60
N GLY A 327 -7.99 22.43 -6.46
CA GLY A 327 -6.87 23.28 -6.04
C GLY A 327 -5.77 22.50 -5.32
N THR A 328 -5.66 21.21 -5.63
CA THR A 328 -4.75 20.26 -4.96
C THR A 328 -3.54 19.90 -5.83
N THR A 329 -3.23 20.72 -6.85
CA THR A 329 -2.03 20.54 -7.67
C THR A 329 -0.81 20.45 -6.76
N LEU A 330 -0.01 19.41 -6.95
CA LEU A 330 1.28 19.21 -6.33
C LEU A 330 2.14 20.45 -6.57
N ASP A 331 2.73 21.00 -5.50
CA ASP A 331 3.86 21.90 -5.67
C ASP A 331 4.89 21.16 -6.53
N ALA A 332 5.42 21.83 -7.55
CA ALA A 332 6.50 21.26 -8.34
C ALA A 332 7.59 20.82 -7.35
N ILE A 333 7.86 19.52 -7.30
CA ILE A 333 9.02 19.01 -6.59
C ILE A 333 10.20 19.72 -7.25
N VAL A 334 10.78 20.68 -6.54
CA VAL A 334 12.04 21.30 -6.96
C VAL A 334 13.08 20.20 -6.75
N VAL A 335 13.32 19.43 -7.82
CA VAL A 335 14.42 18.49 -7.94
C VAL A 335 15.72 19.27 -8.07
#